data_AF-A0A1F4CZQ2-F1
#
_entry.id   AF-A0A1F4CZQ2-F1
#
_cell.length_a   1.000
_cell.length_b   1.000
_cell.length_c   1.000
_cell.angle_alpha   90.00
_cell.angle_beta   90.00
_cell.angle_gamma   90.00
#
_symmetry.space_group_name_H-M   'P 1'
#
loop_
_entity.id
_entity.type
_entity.pdbx_description
1 polymer ?
#
loop_
_entity_poly.entity_id
_entity_poly.type
_entity_poly.pdbx_seq_one_letter_code
_entity_poly.pdbx_strand_id
1 'polypeptide(L)'
;MSQRRSKSAADPSATCDLTPLFSPRGIAVVGASEDPRRIGGQPVHALASFGYAGAVYPVNPNRSSVQGLASYPDVKSVPKPCDVALIALPAESVPALIRQCGEAGIPYAIVLSTRRKPEESDWARKILTRSRRGHMKSSGQPVASNRMQGSTAFCFKKWRAGWR
;
A
#
# COMPACT_ATOMS: atom_id res chain seq x y z
N MET A 1 41.75 8.20 -26.33
CA MET A 1 41.20 8.86 -25.11
C MET A 1 39.70 8.62 -25.06
N SER A 2 39.27 7.57 -24.36
CA SER A 2 37.86 7.15 -24.25
C SER A 2 37.40 7.44 -22.82
N GLN A 3 36.63 8.51 -22.62
CA GLN A 3 36.03 8.81 -21.32
C GLN A 3 34.79 7.93 -21.12
N ARG A 4 34.90 7.00 -20.17
CA ARG A 4 33.81 6.19 -19.63
C ARG A 4 32.69 7.11 -19.12
N ARG A 5 31.46 6.86 -19.59
CA ARG A 5 30.24 7.41 -18.99
C ARG A 5 30.18 7.00 -17.52
N SER A 6 30.23 7.97 -16.61
CA SER A 6 30.06 7.76 -15.18
C SER A 6 28.62 7.26 -14.91
N LYS A 7 28.52 6.07 -14.35
CA LYS A 7 27.30 5.55 -13.71
C LYS A 7 26.98 6.52 -12.57
N SER A 8 25.85 7.24 -12.64
CA SER A 8 25.38 8.05 -11.52
C SER A 8 25.08 7.12 -10.34
N ALA A 9 25.90 7.19 -9.30
CA ALA A 9 25.72 6.47 -8.06
C ALA A 9 24.54 7.10 -7.29
N ALA A 10 23.66 6.25 -6.76
CA ALA A 10 22.57 6.68 -5.90
C ALA A 10 23.12 7.37 -4.64
N ASP A 11 22.44 8.43 -4.21
CA ASP A 11 22.75 9.23 -3.01
C ASP A 11 22.66 8.36 -1.73
N PRO A 12 23.75 8.21 -0.96
CA PRO A 12 23.80 7.37 0.25
C PRO A 12 23.03 7.97 1.45
N SER A 13 22.50 9.20 1.37
CA SER A 13 21.81 9.88 2.48
C SER A 13 20.31 9.54 2.64
N ALA A 14 19.76 8.66 1.82
CA ALA A 14 18.33 8.31 1.82
C ALA A 14 18.08 6.84 2.20
N THR A 15 18.59 6.38 3.35
CA THR A 15 18.16 5.10 3.92
C THR A 15 16.72 5.23 4.41
N CYS A 16 15.79 4.69 3.62
CA CYS A 16 14.39 4.61 3.99
C CYS A 16 14.23 3.61 5.14
N ASP A 17 13.87 4.06 6.35
CA ASP A 17 13.52 3.15 7.44
C ASP A 17 12.26 2.33 7.09
N LEU A 18 12.49 1.07 6.72
CA LEU A 18 11.47 0.08 6.35
C LEU A 18 10.91 -0.69 7.55
N THR A 19 11.33 -0.39 8.78
CA THR A 19 10.81 -1.08 9.99
C THR A 19 9.28 -1.06 10.07
N PRO A 20 8.59 0.07 9.82
CA PRO A 20 7.13 0.12 9.92
C PRO A 20 6.41 -0.71 8.84
N LEU A 21 7.14 -1.18 7.83
CA LEU A 21 6.61 -2.04 6.80
C LEU A 21 6.72 -3.53 7.17
N PHE A 22 7.87 -3.95 7.71
CA PHE A 22 8.10 -5.36 8.08
C PHE A 22 7.55 -5.71 9.47
N SER A 23 7.50 -4.74 10.36
CA SER A 23 6.93 -4.85 11.71
C SER A 23 5.95 -3.70 11.98
N PRO A 24 4.83 -3.63 11.23
CA PRO A 24 3.83 -2.58 11.43
C PRO A 24 3.22 -2.69 12.83
N ARG A 25 2.89 -1.56 13.46
CA ARG A 25 2.09 -1.50 14.69
C ARG A 25 0.59 -1.56 14.41
N GLY A 26 0.19 -1.18 13.20
CA GLY A 26 -1.18 -1.28 12.74
C GLY A 26 -1.29 -1.37 11.23
N ILE A 27 -2.26 -2.15 10.76
CA ILE A 27 -2.53 -2.42 9.34
C ILE A 27 -3.98 -2.07 9.03
N ALA A 28 -4.19 -1.12 8.12
CA ALA A 28 -5.50 -0.85 7.53
C ALA A 28 -5.74 -1.76 6.33
N VAL A 29 -6.83 -2.52 6.33
CA VAL A 29 -7.22 -3.38 5.20
C VAL A 29 -8.34 -2.70 4.42
N VAL A 30 -8.01 -2.06 3.30
CA VAL A 30 -8.94 -1.32 2.46
C VAL A 30 -9.63 -2.25 1.47
N GLY A 31 -10.96 -2.24 1.46
CA GLY A 31 -11.74 -3.24 0.74
C GLY A 31 -11.98 -4.51 1.56
N ALA A 32 -11.92 -4.41 2.89
CA ALA A 32 -12.14 -5.53 3.79
C ALA A 32 -13.51 -6.19 3.59
N SER A 33 -13.59 -7.50 3.77
CA SER A 33 -14.80 -8.30 3.54
C SER A 33 -15.05 -9.26 4.69
N GLU A 34 -16.33 -9.45 5.03
CA GLU A 34 -16.77 -10.46 6.00
C GLU A 34 -16.42 -11.88 5.54
N ASP A 35 -16.57 -12.16 4.25
CA ASP A 35 -16.19 -13.46 3.68
C ASP A 35 -14.66 -13.58 3.61
N PRO A 36 -14.04 -14.49 4.39
CA PRO A 36 -12.59 -14.65 4.45
C PRO A 36 -11.99 -15.23 3.16
N ARG A 37 -12.83 -15.70 2.22
CA ARG A 37 -12.38 -16.23 0.91
C ARG A 37 -12.19 -15.13 -0.13
N ARG A 38 -12.76 -13.93 0.09
CA ARG A 38 -12.60 -12.79 -0.81
C ARG A 38 -11.25 -12.13 -0.62
N ILE A 39 -10.72 -11.50 -1.67
CA ILE A 39 -9.38 -10.89 -1.66
C ILE A 39 -9.15 -9.89 -0.52
N GLY A 40 -10.17 -9.14 -0.11
CA GLY A 40 -10.08 -8.22 1.03
C GLY A 40 -10.41 -8.85 2.39
N GLY A 41 -11.02 -10.04 2.41
CA GLY A 41 -11.30 -10.79 3.64
C GLY A 41 -10.14 -11.69 4.06
N GLN A 42 -9.38 -12.24 3.09
CA GLN A 42 -8.22 -13.10 3.35
C GLN A 42 -7.16 -12.44 4.25
N PRO A 43 -6.77 -11.16 4.06
CA PRO A 43 -5.76 -10.53 4.91
C PRO A 43 -6.25 -10.31 6.34
N VAL A 44 -7.52 -9.92 6.52
CA VAL A 44 -8.11 -9.76 7.86
C VAL A 44 -8.10 -11.11 8.59
N HIS A 45 -8.54 -12.17 7.91
CA HIS A 45 -8.57 -13.51 8.45
C HIS A 45 -7.16 -14.01 8.80
N ALA A 46 -6.19 -13.84 7.90
CA ALA A 46 -4.82 -14.28 8.13
C ALA A 46 -4.18 -13.55 9.32
N LEU A 47 -4.30 -12.22 9.39
CA LEU A 47 -3.73 -11.45 10.50
C LEU A 47 -4.33 -11.86 11.84
N ALA A 48 -5.64 -12.12 11.91
CA ALA A 48 -6.29 -12.61 13.12
C ALA A 48 -5.86 -14.05 13.47
N SER A 49 -5.93 -14.98 12.50
CA SER A 49 -5.66 -16.41 12.71
C SER A 49 -4.20 -16.70 13.07
N PHE A 50 -3.26 -15.91 12.55
CA PHE A 50 -1.83 -16.06 12.85
C PHE A 50 -1.36 -15.22 14.04
N GLY A 51 -2.27 -14.59 14.80
CA GLY A 51 -1.96 -13.90 16.05
C GLY A 51 -1.11 -12.64 15.86
N TYR A 52 -1.37 -11.85 14.82
CA TYR A 52 -0.69 -10.58 14.63
C TYR A 52 -0.89 -9.67 15.85
N ALA A 53 0.23 -9.24 16.45
CA ALA A 53 0.23 -8.47 17.70
C ALA A 53 -0.14 -6.99 17.54
N GLY A 54 -0.13 -6.48 16.30
CA GLY A 54 -0.53 -5.10 16.01
C GLY A 54 -2.04 -4.96 15.78
N ALA A 55 -2.49 -3.73 15.61
CA ALA A 55 -3.90 -3.45 15.36
C ALA A 55 -4.29 -3.74 13.90
N VAL A 56 -5.43 -4.40 13.71
CA VAL A 56 -6.02 -4.63 12.38
C VAL A 56 -7.24 -3.73 12.22
N TYR A 57 -7.23 -2.87 11.19
CA TYR A 57 -8.32 -1.92 10.92
C TYR A 57 -8.98 -2.23 9.58
N PRO A 58 -10.07 -3.01 9.56
CA PRO A 58 -10.86 -3.19 8.36
C PRO A 58 -11.45 -1.86 7.87
N VAL A 59 -11.28 -1.52 6.60
CA VAL A 59 -11.87 -0.32 5.98
C VAL A 59 -12.89 -0.77 4.93
N ASN A 60 -14.16 -0.52 5.23
CA ASN A 60 -15.30 -0.79 4.37
C ASN A 60 -16.44 0.22 4.66
N PRO A 61 -16.81 1.09 3.71
CA PRO A 61 -17.88 2.09 3.92
C PRO A 61 -19.27 1.49 4.14
N ASN A 62 -19.49 0.24 3.75
CA ASN A 62 -20.80 -0.40 3.79
C ASN A 62 -21.00 -1.26 5.06
N ARG A 63 -20.01 -1.35 5.95
CA ARG A 63 -20.05 -2.23 7.12
C ARG A 63 -19.48 -1.52 8.34
N SER A 64 -20.15 -1.66 9.48
CA SER A 64 -19.64 -1.20 10.78
C SER A 64 -18.69 -2.21 11.44
N SER A 65 -18.71 -3.47 11.00
CA SER A 65 -17.79 -4.51 11.44
C SER A 65 -17.41 -5.45 10.30
N VAL A 66 -16.22 -6.03 10.40
CA VAL A 66 -15.71 -7.07 9.49
C VAL A 66 -15.00 -8.15 10.31
N GLN A 67 -15.45 -9.40 10.21
CA GLN A 67 -14.85 -10.55 10.89
C GLN A 67 -14.67 -10.32 12.41
N GLY A 68 -15.68 -9.71 13.04
CA GLY A 68 -15.69 -9.40 14.48
C GLY A 68 -14.86 -8.17 14.89
N LEU A 69 -14.19 -7.50 13.94
CA LEU A 69 -13.44 -6.26 14.20
C LEU A 69 -14.26 -5.04 13.78
N ALA A 70 -14.09 -3.91 14.49
CA ALA A 70 -14.70 -2.64 14.10
C ALA A 70 -14.17 -2.19 12.73
N SER A 71 -15.09 -1.83 11.83
CA SER A 71 -14.74 -1.39 10.48
C SER A 71 -14.96 0.11 10.31
N TYR A 72 -14.05 0.74 9.56
CA TYR A 72 -14.02 2.18 9.35
C TYR A 72 -14.49 2.51 7.92
N PRO A 73 -15.18 3.65 7.73
CA PRO A 73 -15.74 3.98 6.42
C PRO A 73 -14.67 4.39 5.41
N ASP A 74 -13.56 4.95 5.88
CA ASP A 74 -12.44 5.38 5.07
C ASP A 74 -11.12 5.30 5.84
N VAL A 75 -10.02 5.52 5.14
CA VAL A 75 -8.65 5.47 5.68
C VAL A 75 -8.36 6.62 6.66
N LYS A 76 -9.07 7.74 6.55
CA LYS A 76 -8.87 8.91 7.43
C LYS A 76 -9.46 8.69 8.81
N SER A 77 -10.48 7.84 8.88
CA SER A 77 -11.17 7.45 10.10
C SER A 77 -10.42 6.38 10.90
N VAL A 78 -9.35 5.81 10.35
CA VAL A 78 -8.55 4.76 11.01
C VAL A 78 -7.74 5.34 12.19
N PRO A 79 -7.82 4.74 13.40
CA PRO A 79 -7.01 5.15 14.53
C PRO A 79 -5.50 5.01 14.29
N LYS A 80 -4.72 5.82 15.00
CA LYS A 80 -3.26 5.72 14.99
C LYS A 80 -2.79 4.89 16.21
N PRO A 81 -1.69 4.12 16.09
CA PRO A 81 -0.81 4.02 14.92
C PRO A 81 -1.39 3.13 13.80
N CYS A 82 -1.19 3.55 12.55
CA CYS A 82 -1.43 2.75 11.36
C CYS A 82 -0.26 2.95 10.39
N ASP A 83 0.54 1.91 10.21
CA ASP A 83 1.81 1.99 9.50
C ASP A 83 1.69 1.50 8.04
N VAL A 84 0.76 0.58 7.77
CA VAL A 84 0.56 -0.02 6.44
C VAL A 84 -0.91 0.02 6.03
N ALA A 85 -1.17 0.45 4.80
CA ALA A 85 -2.47 0.29 4.14
C ALA A 85 -2.42 -0.84 3.11
N LEU A 86 -3.09 -1.96 3.40
CA LEU A 86 -3.27 -3.06 2.48
C LEU A 86 -4.54 -2.83 1.65
N ILE A 87 -4.38 -2.55 0.35
CA ILE A 87 -5.44 -2.13 -0.56
C ILE A 87 -5.88 -3.30 -1.44
N ALA A 88 -7.10 -3.80 -1.23
CA ALA A 88 -7.71 -4.89 -1.97
C ALA A 88 -8.88 -4.40 -2.86
N LEU A 89 -8.67 -3.28 -3.57
CA LEU A 89 -9.64 -2.64 -4.47
C LEU A 89 -9.14 -2.61 -5.93
N PRO A 90 -10.03 -2.33 -6.91
CA PRO A 90 -9.65 -2.17 -8.32
C PRO A 90 -8.54 -1.12 -8.53
N ALA A 91 -7.70 -1.34 -9.54
CA ALA A 91 -6.50 -0.55 -9.82
C ALA A 91 -6.81 0.94 -10.05
N GLU A 92 -8.00 1.25 -10.57
CA GLU A 92 -8.48 2.58 -10.86
C GLU A 92 -8.65 3.44 -9.59
N SER A 93 -9.01 2.80 -8.46
CA SER A 93 -9.20 3.47 -7.17
C SER A 93 -7.89 3.69 -6.41
N VAL A 94 -6.82 2.95 -6.75
CA VAL A 94 -5.55 2.95 -6.01
C VAL A 94 -4.86 4.32 -5.96
N PRO A 95 -4.76 5.11 -7.05
CA PRO A 95 -4.08 6.42 -6.99
C PRO A 95 -4.73 7.38 -5.99
N ALA A 96 -6.07 7.38 -5.91
CA ALA A 96 -6.80 8.22 -4.97
C ALA A 96 -6.60 7.75 -3.53
N LEU A 97 -6.63 6.43 -3.30
CA LEU A 97 -6.37 5.84 -1.99
C LEU A 97 -4.96 6.11 -1.49
N ILE A 98 -3.94 5.98 -2.34
CA ILE A 98 -2.55 6.29 -1.96
C ILE A 98 -2.42 7.73 -1.46
N ARG A 99 -3.10 8.68 -2.11
CA ARG A 99 -3.15 10.08 -1.64
C ARG A 99 -3.83 10.18 -0.26
N GLN A 100 -4.97 9.53 -0.07
CA GLN A 100 -5.67 9.52 1.21
C GLN A 100 -4.83 8.88 2.33
N CYS A 101 -4.08 7.81 2.05
CA CYS A 101 -3.14 7.21 2.99
C CYS A 101 -2.03 8.20 3.38
N GLY A 102 -1.49 8.94 2.41
CA GLY A 102 -0.52 10.00 2.67
C GLY A 102 -1.07 11.10 3.57
N GLU A 103 -2.30 11.56 3.33
CA GLU A 103 -3.01 12.54 4.17
C GLU A 103 -3.32 12.01 5.57
N ALA A 104 -3.67 10.72 5.69
CA ALA A 104 -3.88 10.05 6.98
C ALA A 104 -2.57 9.84 7.76
N GLY A 105 -1.42 9.98 7.10
CA GLY A 105 -0.10 9.76 7.68
C GLY A 105 0.30 8.28 7.75
N ILE A 106 -0.27 7.43 6.91
CA ILE A 106 0.09 6.01 6.81
C ILE A 106 1.29 5.89 5.87
N PRO A 107 2.49 5.54 6.35
CA PRO A 107 3.73 5.64 5.59
C PRO A 107 3.90 4.60 4.47
N TYR A 108 3.17 3.49 4.47
CA TYR A 108 3.31 2.42 3.48
C TYR A 108 1.97 1.93 2.94
N ALA A 109 1.96 1.47 1.69
CA ALA A 109 0.80 0.82 1.09
C ALA A 109 1.20 -0.49 0.38
N ILE A 110 0.38 -1.52 0.50
CA ILE A 110 0.51 -2.81 -0.19
C ILE A 110 -0.74 -2.98 -1.04
N VAL A 111 -0.60 -3.05 -2.37
CA VAL A 111 -1.75 -3.15 -3.27
C VAL A 111 -1.92 -4.61 -3.70
N LEU A 112 -3.08 -5.19 -3.40
CA LEU A 112 -3.54 -6.50 -3.87
C LEU A 112 -4.56 -6.27 -4.99
N SER A 113 -4.10 -6.25 -6.24
CA SER A 113 -4.98 -6.09 -7.42
C SER A 113 -4.97 -7.34 -8.28
N THR A 114 -6.15 -7.97 -8.47
CA THR A 114 -6.30 -9.23 -9.25
C THR A 114 -7.04 -9.09 -10.58
N ARG A 115 -7.41 -7.89 -11.01
CA ARG A 115 -7.95 -7.68 -12.36
C ARG A 115 -7.04 -6.75 -13.14
N ARG A 116 -6.46 -7.29 -14.20
CA ARG A 116 -5.69 -6.57 -15.21
C ARG A 116 -6.43 -6.69 -16.53
N LYS A 117 -6.84 -5.58 -17.13
CA LYS A 117 -7.13 -5.56 -18.57
C LYS A 117 -5.79 -5.56 -19.33
N PRO A 118 -5.64 -6.30 -20.45
CA PRO A 118 -4.36 -6.41 -21.17
C PRO A 118 -3.75 -5.07 -21.58
N GLU A 119 -4.60 -4.08 -21.85
CA GLU A 119 -4.28 -2.70 -22.25
C GLU A 119 -3.63 -1.86 -21.14
N GLU A 120 -3.75 -2.24 -19.87
CA GLU A 120 -3.31 -1.44 -18.71
C GLU A 120 -1.90 -1.79 -18.23
N SER A 121 -0.99 -2.06 -19.16
CA SER A 121 0.38 -2.51 -18.82
C SER A 121 1.23 -1.44 -18.09
N ASP A 122 0.80 -0.18 -18.08
CA ASP A 122 1.55 0.95 -17.48
C ASP A 122 0.92 1.53 -16.19
N TRP A 123 -0.03 0.83 -15.56
CA TRP A 123 -0.74 1.35 -14.38
C TRP A 123 0.18 1.64 -13.18
N ALA A 124 1.15 0.75 -12.91
CA ALA A 124 2.14 0.95 -11.86
C ALA A 124 2.99 2.20 -12.12
N ARG A 125 3.32 2.46 -13.38
CA ARG A 125 4.04 3.67 -13.79
C ARG A 125 3.15 4.90 -13.72
N LYS A 126 1.86 4.81 -14.06
CA LYS A 126 0.89 5.90 -13.86
C LYS A 126 0.75 6.28 -12.38
N ILE A 127 0.73 5.30 -11.47
CA ILE A 127 0.78 5.57 -10.02
C ILE A 127 2.07 6.28 -9.66
N LEU A 128 3.23 5.77 -10.11
CA LEU A 128 4.53 6.37 -9.82
C LEU A 128 4.63 7.81 -10.38
N THR A 129 4.11 8.06 -11.58
CA THR A 129 4.13 9.35 -12.27
C THR A 129 3.15 10.36 -11.65
N ARG A 130 1.91 9.96 -11.33
CA ARG A 130 0.95 10.83 -10.61
C ARG A 130 1.47 11.15 -9.21
N SER A 131 2.09 10.16 -8.59
CA SER A 131 2.77 10.30 -7.31
C SER A 131 4.01 11.20 -7.37
N ARG A 132 4.52 11.58 -8.54
CA ARG A 132 5.61 12.57 -8.69
C ARG A 132 5.09 13.99 -8.95
N ARG A 133 3.84 14.14 -9.43
CA ARG A 133 3.22 15.43 -9.76
C ARG A 133 2.55 16.12 -8.56
N GLY A 134 1.96 15.35 -7.64
CA GLY A 134 1.79 15.85 -6.26
C GLY A 134 3.16 15.89 -5.60
N HIS A 135 3.48 16.90 -4.79
CA HIS A 135 4.78 17.12 -4.13
C HIS A 135 5.25 15.95 -3.22
N MET A 136 5.52 14.80 -3.82
CA MET A 136 5.66 13.52 -3.13
C MET A 136 6.88 12.81 -3.71
N LYS A 137 8.04 13.00 -3.05
CA LYS A 137 9.31 12.42 -3.48
C LYS A 137 9.20 10.88 -3.52
N SER A 138 9.40 10.28 -4.71
CA SER A 138 9.35 8.83 -4.93
C SER A 138 10.75 8.24 -4.87
N SER A 139 11.05 7.43 -3.85
CA SER A 139 12.20 6.54 -3.82
C SER A 139 11.67 5.11 -3.67
N GLY A 140 11.54 4.40 -4.78
CA GLY A 140 11.07 3.02 -4.82
C GLY A 140 11.14 2.47 -6.25
N GLN A 141 11.64 1.25 -6.41
CA GLN A 141 11.66 0.56 -7.70
C GLN A 141 10.41 -0.33 -7.86
N PRO A 142 9.86 -0.47 -9.08
CA PRO A 142 8.92 -1.55 -9.37
C PRO A 142 9.68 -2.88 -9.22
N VAL A 143 9.28 -3.72 -8.25
CA VAL A 143 9.85 -5.05 -8.08
C VAL A 143 9.03 -6.04 -8.92
N ALA A 144 9.69 -6.73 -9.85
CA ALA A 144 9.07 -7.73 -10.71
C ALA A 144 8.65 -8.98 -9.91
N SER A 145 7.49 -9.54 -10.28
CA SER A 145 6.72 -10.55 -9.54
C SER A 145 7.37 -11.93 -9.44
N ASN A 146 7.05 -12.67 -8.37
CA ASN A 146 7.03 -14.14 -8.42
C ASN A 146 5.66 -14.63 -8.92
N ARG A 147 5.68 -15.59 -9.85
CA ARG A 147 4.52 -16.06 -10.62
C ARG A 147 3.82 -17.20 -9.85
N MET A 148 3.12 -16.88 -8.78
CA MET A 148 2.19 -17.83 -8.15
C MET A 148 0.85 -17.15 -7.87
N GLN A 149 -0.20 -17.63 -8.55
CA GLN A 149 -1.62 -17.30 -8.35
C GLN A 149 -2.04 -15.83 -8.54
N GLY A 150 -1.86 -15.28 -9.75
CA GLY A 150 -2.70 -14.19 -10.31
C GLY A 150 -2.75 -12.84 -9.55
N SER A 151 -2.02 -12.70 -8.46
CA SER A 151 -2.01 -11.53 -7.59
C SER A 151 -0.63 -10.89 -7.70
N THR A 152 -0.54 -9.77 -8.41
CA THR A 152 0.64 -8.92 -8.36
C THR A 152 0.48 -7.99 -7.16
N ALA A 153 1.37 -8.10 -6.18
CA ALA A 153 1.53 -7.11 -5.13
C ALA A 153 2.90 -6.44 -5.30
N PHE A 154 2.99 -5.13 -5.01
CA PHE A 154 4.14 -4.37 -4.47
C PHE A 154 4.18 -2.91 -5.00
N CYS A 155 4.09 -1.93 -4.10
CA CYS A 155 4.67 -0.61 -4.30
C CYS A 155 5.01 0.03 -2.94
N PHE A 156 6.30 0.07 -2.59
CA PHE A 156 6.79 0.73 -1.38
C PHE A 156 7.16 2.17 -1.63
N LYS A 157 6.57 3.07 -0.83
CA LYS A 157 6.90 4.49 -0.85
C LYS A 157 6.65 5.10 0.52
N LYS A 158 7.73 5.46 1.23
CA LYS A 158 7.68 6.33 2.42
C LYS A 158 7.50 7.77 1.94
N TRP A 159 6.41 8.41 2.33
CA TRP A 159 6.22 9.86 2.13
C TRP A 159 6.77 10.61 3.34
N ARG A 160 7.56 11.68 3.14
CA ARG A 160 7.97 12.57 4.25
C ARG A 160 6.78 13.44 4.65
N ALA A 161 6.53 13.57 5.95
CA ALA A 161 5.63 14.58 6.49
C ALA A 161 6.15 15.98 6.11
N GLY A 162 5.30 16.75 5.43
CA GLY A 162 5.67 18.03 4.82
C GLY A 162 4.70 18.39 3.70
N TRP A 163 3.39 18.34 3.99
CA TRP A 163 2.36 18.88 3.13
C TRP A 163 2.05 20.30 3.66
N ARG A 164 2.70 21.30 3.06
CA ARG A 164 2.34 22.71 3.15
C ARG A 164 2.30 23.28 1.74
#